data_AF-A0A497LWH8-F1
#
_entry.id   AF-A0A497LWH8-F1
#
_cell.length_a   1.000
_cell.length_b   1.000
_cell.length_c   1.000
_cell.angle_alpha   90.00
_cell.angle_beta   90.00
_cell.angle_gamma   90.00
#
_symmetry.space_group_name_H-M   'P 1'
#
loop_
_entity.id
_entity.type
_entity.pdbx_description
1 polymer ?
#
loop_
_entity_poly.entity_id
_entity_poly.type
_entity_poly.pdbx_seq_one_letter_code
_entity_poly.pdbx_strand_id
1 'polypeptide(L)'
;MKAGLVKEDGRFHELRAHSLRKFFRTQLTARGVPVEYVEYMMGHRTSRYNDIKSLGVEFLRNLYKLADLSIRPKPLSREQIIKIFEQTLADIARRAGISLGEATYPATYIETQGEGGELDRLSLELEAILKHMAAKILERRELNFDKNEM
;
A
#
# COMPACT_ATOMS: atom_id res chain seq x y z
N MET A 1 23.62 -12.46 11.96
CA MET A 1 22.88 -11.80 10.86
C MET A 1 22.47 -10.40 11.29
N LYS A 2 22.83 -9.34 10.54
CA LYS A 2 22.39 -7.95 10.78
C LYS A 2 21.10 -7.73 9.97
N ALA A 3 19.99 -7.36 10.61
CA ALA A 3 18.67 -7.28 9.95
C ALA A 3 18.49 -6.09 8.98
N GLY A 4 19.53 -5.26 8.79
CA GLY A 4 19.49 -4.10 7.88
C GLY A 4 18.47 -3.03 8.27
N LEU A 5 18.11 -2.93 9.55
CA LEU A 5 17.08 -2.00 10.06
C LEU A 5 17.65 -0.68 10.60
N VAL A 6 18.98 -0.54 10.65
CA VAL A 6 19.66 0.62 11.23
C VAL A 6 20.64 1.15 10.20
N LYS A 7 20.56 2.44 9.88
CA LYS A 7 21.56 3.15 9.08
C LYS A 7 22.75 3.53 9.96
N GLU A 8 23.97 3.42 9.42
CA GLU A 8 25.21 3.71 10.15
C GLU A 8 25.58 5.20 10.09
N ASP A 9 24.58 6.08 10.15
CA ASP A 9 24.80 7.53 10.13
C ASP A 9 25.04 7.99 11.58
N GLY A 10 26.32 8.12 11.92
CA GLY A 10 26.90 8.08 13.27
C GLY A 10 26.52 9.18 14.27
N ARG A 11 25.23 9.48 14.48
CA ARG A 11 24.82 10.36 15.60
C ARG A 11 23.77 9.80 16.54
N PHE A 12 22.87 8.90 16.14
CA PHE A 12 22.00 8.17 17.06
C PHE A 12 21.53 6.87 16.41
N HIS A 13 21.38 5.78 17.17
CA HIS A 13 20.64 4.62 16.67
C HIS A 13 19.19 5.06 16.36
N GLU A 14 18.86 5.20 15.06
CA GLU A 14 17.53 5.57 14.55
C GLU A 14 16.43 4.62 15.07
N LEU A 15 16.81 3.38 15.37
CA LEU A 15 15.94 2.35 15.93
C LEU A 15 16.33 2.04 17.39
N ARG A 16 15.41 2.24 18.33
CA ARG A 16 15.55 1.81 19.74
C ARG A 16 14.60 0.66 20.04
N ALA A 17 14.91 -0.16 21.04
CA ALA A 17 14.00 -1.23 21.49
C ALA A 17 12.59 -0.68 21.83
N HIS A 18 12.51 0.51 22.42
CA HIS A 18 11.25 1.18 22.71
C HIS A 18 10.46 1.57 21.45
N SER A 19 11.13 2.05 20.38
CA SER A 19 10.42 2.40 19.13
C SER A 19 9.87 1.16 18.45
N LEU A 20 10.60 0.04 18.47
CA LEU A 20 10.12 -1.24 17.96
C LEU A 20 8.91 -1.74 18.75
N ARG A 21 8.96 -1.70 20.09
CA ARG A 21 7.83 -2.04 20.97
C ARG A 21 6.60 -1.17 20.68
N LYS A 22 6.80 0.15 20.53
CA LYS A 22 5.73 1.10 20.19
C LYS A 22 5.12 0.81 18.82
N PHE A 23 5.94 0.49 17.82
CA PHE A 23 5.48 0.10 16.48
C PHE A 23 4.56 -1.13 16.55
N PHE A 24 5.00 -2.21 17.21
CA PHE A 24 4.19 -3.43 17.34
C PHE A 24 2.86 -3.17 18.05
N ARG A 25 2.87 -2.41 19.16
CA ARG A 25 1.65 -2.05 19.88
C ARG A 25 0.65 -1.33 18.99
N THR A 26 1.11 -0.29 18.29
CA THR A 26 0.26 0.53 17.41
C THR A 26 -0.29 -0.28 16.25
N GLN A 27 0.55 -1.07 15.56
CA GLN A 27 0.14 -1.82 14.38
C GLN A 27 -0.81 -2.97 14.72
N LEU A 28 -0.57 -3.71 15.82
CA LEU A 28 -1.49 -4.76 16.27
C LEU A 28 -2.87 -4.19 16.62
N THR A 29 -2.90 -3.07 17.33
CA THR A 29 -4.16 -2.41 17.69
C THR A 29 -4.89 -1.90 16.45
N ALA A 30 -4.17 -1.30 15.48
CA ALA A 30 -4.75 -0.83 14.23
C ALA A 30 -5.34 -1.96 13.35
N ARG A 31 -4.87 -3.20 13.55
CA ARG A 31 -5.40 -4.40 12.89
C ARG A 31 -6.54 -5.08 13.66
N GLY A 32 -7.03 -4.44 14.73
CA GLY A 32 -8.19 -4.91 15.49
C GLY A 32 -7.87 -5.90 16.60
N VAL A 33 -6.59 -6.12 16.91
CA VAL A 33 -6.22 -6.95 18.09
C VAL A 33 -6.63 -6.18 19.36
N PRO A 34 -7.37 -6.80 20.29
CA PRO A 34 -7.83 -6.06 21.46
C PRO A 34 -6.64 -5.64 22.33
N VAL A 35 -6.68 -4.40 22.82
CA VAL A 35 -5.54 -3.72 23.46
C VAL A 35 -4.94 -4.54 24.59
N GLU A 36 -5.77 -5.17 25.42
CA GLU A 36 -5.31 -5.96 26.57
C GLU A 36 -4.43 -7.15 26.18
N TYR A 37 -4.72 -7.81 25.06
CA TYR A 37 -3.87 -8.87 24.51
C TYR A 37 -2.54 -8.31 24.04
N VAL A 38 -2.56 -7.15 23.39
CA VAL A 38 -1.34 -6.46 22.96
C VAL A 38 -0.50 -6.03 24.17
N GLU A 39 -1.11 -5.44 25.20
CA GLU A 39 -0.42 -5.07 26.45
C GLU A 39 0.20 -6.29 27.12
N TYR A 40 -0.53 -7.41 27.18
CA TYR A 40 -0.03 -8.67 27.71
C TYR A 40 1.16 -9.21 26.90
N MET A 41 1.07 -9.22 25.56
CA MET A 41 2.16 -9.63 24.67
C MET A 41 3.39 -8.73 24.80
N MET A 42 3.20 -7.45 25.11
CA MET A 42 4.31 -6.54 25.43
C MET A 42 4.89 -6.81 26.82
N GLY A 43 4.15 -7.48 27.72
CA GLY A 43 4.55 -7.66 29.12
C GLY A 43 4.22 -6.45 30.01
N HIS A 44 3.24 -5.64 29.62
CA HIS A 44 2.69 -4.60 30.48
C HIS A 44 1.69 -5.21 31.48
N ARG A 45 1.48 -4.51 32.60
CA ARG A 45 0.48 -4.92 33.60
C ARG A 45 -0.92 -4.84 32.99
N THR A 46 -1.58 -5.97 32.89
CA THR A 46 -2.93 -6.09 32.34
C THR A 46 -3.98 -5.96 33.43
N SER A 47 -5.21 -5.63 33.02
CA SER A 47 -6.37 -5.58 33.92
C SER A 47 -6.64 -6.97 34.52
N ARG A 48 -7.09 -7.02 35.78
CA ARG A 48 -7.36 -8.29 36.49
C ARG A 48 -8.51 -9.11 35.88
N TYR A 49 -9.36 -8.48 35.08
CA TYR A 49 -10.61 -9.09 34.63
C TYR A 49 -10.47 -10.03 33.43
N ASN A 50 -9.36 -9.97 32.69
CA ASN A 50 -9.11 -10.86 31.56
C ASN A 50 -7.89 -11.75 31.84
N ASP A 51 -8.16 -13.04 32.06
CA ASP A 51 -7.12 -14.06 32.26
C ASP A 51 -6.53 -14.51 30.91
N ILE A 52 -5.76 -13.62 30.30
CA ILE A 52 -5.10 -13.87 29.01
C ILE A 52 -4.04 -14.99 29.13
N LYS A 53 -3.53 -15.21 30.34
CA LYS A 53 -2.51 -16.22 30.61
C LYS A 53 -3.05 -17.64 30.40
N SER A 54 -4.31 -17.92 30.77
CA SER A 54 -4.90 -19.25 30.60
C SER A 54 -5.22 -19.59 29.14
N LEU A 55 -5.37 -18.60 28.26
CA LEU A 55 -5.55 -18.82 26.81
C LEU A 55 -4.32 -19.46 26.14
N GLY A 56 -3.16 -19.36 26.79
CA GLY A 56 -1.92 -19.99 26.34
C GLY A 56 -1.19 -19.21 25.24
N VAL A 57 0.07 -19.60 25.03
CA VAL A 57 0.97 -18.90 24.10
C VAL A 57 0.57 -19.13 22.64
N GLU A 58 0.05 -20.30 22.30
CA GLU A 58 -0.35 -20.63 20.92
C GLU A 58 -1.50 -19.77 20.42
N PHE A 59 -2.47 -19.45 21.28
CA PHE A 59 -3.52 -18.51 20.95
C PHE A 59 -2.95 -17.14 20.56
N LEU A 60 -2.02 -16.61 21.38
CA LEU A 60 -1.36 -15.33 21.11
C LEU A 60 -0.50 -15.37 19.83
N ARG A 61 0.16 -16.50 19.54
CA ARG A 61 0.90 -16.70 18.29
C ARG A 61 -0.02 -16.68 17.07
N ASN A 62 -1.17 -17.34 17.16
CA ASN A 62 -2.15 -17.34 16.07
C ASN A 62 -2.73 -15.94 15.85
N LEU A 63 -3.02 -15.21 16.93
CA LEU A 63 -3.46 -13.82 16.85
C LEU A 63 -2.41 -12.91 16.18
N TYR A 64 -1.12 -13.09 16.52
CA TYR A 64 -0.02 -12.39 15.85
C TYR A 64 0.08 -12.72 14.36
N LYS A 65 -0.06 -14.02 13.99
CA LYS A 65 -0.04 -14.47 12.59
C LYS A 65 -1.17 -13.84 11.78
N LEU A 66 -2.38 -13.80 12.33
CA LEU A 66 -3.56 -13.22 11.69
C LEU A 66 -3.42 -11.70 11.46
N ALA A 67 -2.73 -10.99 12.35
CA ALA A 67 -2.50 -9.56 12.19
C ALA A 67 -1.55 -9.20 11.03
N ASP A 68 -0.79 -10.18 10.53
CA ASP A 68 0.01 -10.11 9.31
C ASP A 68 0.96 -8.88 9.26
N LEU A 69 1.63 -8.61 10.38
CA LEU A 69 2.55 -7.48 10.52
C LEU A 69 3.84 -7.69 9.70
N SER A 70 4.28 -6.60 9.06
CA SER A 70 5.59 -6.52 8.43
C SER A 70 6.26 -5.20 8.80
N ILE A 71 7.55 -5.27 9.13
CA ILE A 71 8.39 -4.08 9.41
C ILE A 71 8.69 -3.33 8.11
N ARG A 72 8.83 -4.06 7.01
CA ARG A 72 9.01 -3.48 5.67
C ARG A 72 7.65 -3.28 5.00
N PRO A 73 7.48 -2.22 4.20
CA PRO A 73 6.27 -2.05 3.40
C PRO A 73 6.08 -3.29 2.52
N LYS A 74 4.89 -3.87 2.57
CA LYS A 74 4.54 -4.98 1.68
C LYS A 74 4.30 -4.42 0.28
N PRO A 75 4.77 -5.10 -0.78
CA PRO A 75 4.37 -4.74 -2.13
C PRO A 75 2.84 -4.87 -2.24
N LEU A 76 2.21 -3.94 -2.95
CA LEU A 76 0.78 -4.00 -3.20
C LEU A 76 0.45 -5.27 -4.01
N SER A 77 -0.65 -5.92 -3.67
CA SER A 77 -1.14 -7.04 -4.50
C SER A 77 -1.62 -6.51 -5.86
N ARG A 78 -1.61 -7.36 -6.88
CA ARG A 78 -2.13 -7.02 -8.21
C ARG A 78 -3.56 -6.47 -8.13
N GLU A 79 -4.40 -7.06 -7.28
CA GLU A 79 -5.78 -6.62 -7.03
C GLU A 79 -5.86 -5.23 -6.41
N GLN A 80 -5.00 -4.94 -5.42
CA GLN A 80 -4.94 -3.61 -4.81
C GLN A 80 -4.50 -2.56 -5.83
N ILE A 81 -3.52 -2.89 -6.67
CA ILE A 81 -3.06 -2.02 -7.76
C ILE A 81 -4.23 -1.74 -8.71
N ILE A 82 -4.93 -2.77 -9.19
CA ILE A 82 -6.08 -2.62 -10.08
C ILE A 82 -7.15 -1.72 -9.45
N LYS A 83 -7.52 -1.96 -8.19
CA LYS A 83 -8.52 -1.15 -7.49
C LYS A 83 -8.10 0.32 -7.34
N ILE A 84 -6.83 0.57 -7.05
CA ILE A 84 -6.29 1.94 -6.99
C ILE A 84 -6.39 2.58 -8.38
N PHE A 85 -6.03 1.87 -9.44
CA PHE A 85 -6.14 2.36 -10.81
C PHE A 85 -7.59 2.65 -11.23
N GLU A 86 -8.54 1.79 -10.89
CA GLU A 86 -9.96 2.02 -11.15
C GLU A 86 -10.46 3.29 -10.44
N GLN A 87 -10.08 3.47 -9.17
CA GLN A 87 -10.45 4.65 -8.39
C GLN A 87 -9.84 5.93 -8.96
N THR A 88 -8.55 5.91 -9.33
CA THR A 88 -7.87 7.09 -9.89
C THR A 88 -8.45 7.46 -11.26
N LEU A 89 -8.73 6.49 -12.12
CA LEU A 89 -9.38 6.72 -13.41
C LEU A 89 -10.78 7.28 -13.23
N ALA A 90 -11.57 6.74 -12.29
CA ALA A 90 -12.89 7.26 -11.98
C ALA A 90 -12.84 8.71 -11.46
N ASP A 91 -11.87 9.05 -10.63
CA ASP A 91 -11.64 10.44 -10.16
C ASP A 91 -11.26 11.39 -11.30
N ILE A 92 -10.39 10.95 -12.21
CA ILE A 92 -9.98 11.74 -13.37
C ILE A 92 -11.18 11.99 -14.29
N ALA A 93 -11.96 10.94 -14.60
CA ALA A 93 -13.14 11.05 -15.43
C ALA A 93 -14.18 12.00 -14.83
N ARG A 94 -14.45 11.90 -13.52
CA ARG A 94 -15.31 12.84 -12.79
C ARG A 94 -14.85 14.28 -12.94
N ARG A 95 -13.55 14.55 -12.77
CA ARG A 95 -12.98 15.90 -12.91
C ARG A 95 -13.03 16.43 -14.35
N ALA A 96 -12.89 15.54 -15.32
CA ALA A 96 -12.98 15.89 -16.74
C ALA A 96 -14.43 16.05 -17.23
N GLY A 97 -15.44 15.80 -16.38
CA GLY A 97 -16.85 15.82 -16.77
C GLY A 97 -17.24 14.65 -17.68
N ILE A 98 -16.41 13.61 -17.76
CA ILE A 98 -16.67 12.40 -18.55
C ILE A 98 -17.38 11.41 -17.63
N SER A 99 -18.65 11.11 -17.90
CA SER A 99 -19.30 9.97 -17.28
C SER A 99 -18.70 8.70 -17.88
N LEU A 100 -17.90 7.96 -17.09
CA LEU A 100 -17.64 6.56 -17.37
C LEU A 100 -18.97 5.84 -17.18
N GLY A 101 -19.78 5.84 -18.25
CA GLY A 101 -21.06 5.16 -18.28
C GLY A 101 -20.86 3.70 -17.89
N GLU A 102 -21.83 3.18 -17.15
CA GLU A 102 -22.03 1.75 -16.92
C GLU A 102 -21.73 1.01 -18.22
N ALA A 103 -20.89 -0.03 -18.13
CA ALA A 103 -20.37 -0.77 -19.28
C ALA A 103 -21.48 -0.98 -20.31
N THR A 104 -21.48 -0.17 -21.36
CA THR A 104 -22.27 -0.46 -22.54
C THR A 104 -21.51 -1.60 -23.18
N TYR A 105 -21.87 -2.83 -22.84
CA TYR A 105 -21.75 -3.89 -23.81
C TYR A 105 -22.67 -3.47 -24.95
N PRO A 106 -22.19 -3.01 -26.11
CA PRO A 106 -23.09 -2.89 -27.24
C PRO A 106 -23.66 -4.30 -27.48
N ALA A 107 -24.98 -4.40 -27.56
CA ALA A 107 -25.75 -5.64 -27.72
C ALA A 107 -25.51 -6.37 -29.04
N THR A 108 -24.38 -6.12 -29.71
CA THR A 108 -23.91 -6.83 -30.88
C THR A 108 -22.40 -6.71 -30.85
N TYR A 109 -21.70 -7.84 -30.78
CA TYR A 109 -20.43 -7.95 -31.48
C TYR A 109 -20.72 -7.46 -32.90
N ILE A 110 -20.30 -6.23 -33.22
CA ILE A 110 -20.04 -5.93 -34.61
C ILE A 110 -18.84 -6.82 -34.89
N GLU A 111 -19.08 -7.93 -35.57
CA GLU A 111 -18.04 -8.65 -36.28
C GLU A 111 -17.45 -7.68 -37.31
N THR A 112 -16.59 -6.77 -36.86
CA THR A 112 -15.60 -6.18 -37.75
C THR A 112 -14.59 -7.28 -37.97
N GLN A 113 -14.81 -8.06 -39.02
CA GLN A 113 -13.70 -8.69 -39.72
C GLN A 113 -12.73 -7.56 -40.11
N GLY A 114 -11.67 -7.39 -39.32
CA GLY A 114 -10.74 -6.26 -39.47
C GLY A 114 -9.66 -6.35 -38.41
N GLU A 115 -8.57 -7.03 -38.77
CA GLU A 115 -7.20 -6.95 -38.23
C GLU A 115 -7.05 -6.59 -36.74
N GLY A 116 -6.63 -7.58 -35.93
CA GLY A 116 -6.21 -7.41 -34.52
C GLY A 116 -5.02 -6.46 -34.28
N GLY A 117 -4.68 -5.60 -35.23
CA GLY A 117 -3.67 -4.55 -35.09
C GLY A 117 -4.21 -3.23 -34.56
N GLU A 118 -5.51 -2.92 -34.64
CA GLU A 118 -6.03 -1.60 -34.25
C GLU A 118 -6.08 -1.39 -32.73
N LEU A 119 -6.51 -2.40 -31.98
CA LEU A 119 -6.46 -2.37 -30.51
C LEU A 119 -5.03 -2.35 -29.98
N ASP A 120 -4.13 -3.11 -30.61
CA ASP A 120 -2.70 -3.13 -30.26
C ASP A 120 -2.05 -1.76 -30.57
N ARG A 121 -2.39 -1.13 -31.69
CA ARG A 121 -1.95 0.24 -32.04
C ARG A 121 -2.43 1.26 -31.03
N LEU A 122 -3.71 1.24 -30.66
CA LEU A 122 -4.25 2.15 -29.64
C LEU A 122 -3.59 1.93 -28.27
N SER A 123 -3.32 0.68 -27.90
CA SER A 123 -2.59 0.35 -26.67
C SER A 123 -1.15 0.88 -26.71
N LEU A 124 -0.45 0.72 -27.84
CA LEU A 124 0.90 1.24 -28.07
C LEU A 124 0.94 2.77 -28.03
N GLU A 125 -0.04 3.43 -28.62
CA GLU A 125 -0.19 4.89 -28.57
C GLU A 125 -0.42 5.39 -27.15
N LEU A 126 -1.30 4.72 -26.39
CA LEU A 126 -1.56 5.05 -24.99
C LEU A 126 -0.29 4.87 -24.13
N GLU A 127 0.46 3.80 -24.36
CA GLU A 127 1.74 3.54 -23.70
C GLU A 127 2.77 4.64 -24.00
N ALA A 128 2.87 5.06 -25.27
CA ALA A 128 3.76 6.13 -25.69
C ALA A 128 3.40 7.48 -25.05
N ILE A 129 2.11 7.82 -25.01
CA ILE A 129 1.60 9.04 -24.36
C ILE A 129 1.90 9.02 -22.86
N LEU A 130 1.66 7.89 -22.18
CA LEU A 130 1.95 7.74 -20.76
C LEU A 130 3.45 7.88 -20.45
N LYS A 131 4.32 7.27 -21.27
CA LYS A 131 5.78 7.42 -21.17
C LYS A 131 6.21 8.87 -21.34
N HIS A 132 5.66 9.58 -22.33
CA HIS A 132 5.97 10.99 -22.56
C HIS A 132 5.51 11.88 -21.39
N MET A 133 4.30 11.67 -20.86
CA MET A 133 3.82 12.42 -19.68
C MET A 133 4.69 12.15 -18.44
N ALA A 134 5.10 10.90 -18.21
CA ALA A 134 5.97 10.55 -17.09
C ALA A 134 7.32 11.25 -17.18
N ALA A 135 7.95 11.27 -18.37
CA ALA A 135 9.19 11.99 -18.62
C ALA A 135 9.04 13.50 -18.31
N LYS A 136 7.95 14.10 -18.80
CA LYS A 136 7.67 15.53 -18.58
C LYS A 136 7.40 15.87 -17.11
N ILE A 137 6.79 14.97 -16.35
CA ILE A 137 6.60 15.12 -14.89
C ILE A 137 7.95 15.04 -14.15
N LEU A 138 8.83 14.11 -14.56
CA LEU A 138 10.18 13.96 -14.00
C LEU A 138 11.03 15.22 -14.22
N GLU A 139 11.09 15.73 -15.46
CA GLU A 139 11.81 16.98 -15.78
C GLU A 139 11.28 18.16 -14.97
N ARG A 140 9.95 18.27 -14.83
CA ARG A 140 9.31 19.33 -14.04
C ARG A 140 9.61 19.19 -12.55
N ARG A 141 9.84 17.98 -12.05
CA ARG A 141 10.22 17.72 -10.66
C ARG A 141 11.67 18.13 -10.43
N GLU A 142 12.58 17.80 -11.33
CA GLU A 142 14.00 18.19 -11.28
C GLU A 142 14.17 19.71 -11.32
N LEU A 143 13.47 20.41 -12.22
CA LEU A 143 13.45 21.88 -12.30
C LEU A 143 12.94 22.59 -11.03
N ASN A 144 12.13 21.90 -10.21
CA ASN A 144 11.62 22.43 -8.95
C ASN A 144 12.53 22.13 -7.76
N PHE A 145 13.43 21.14 -7.86
CA PHE A 145 14.46 20.89 -6.84
C PHE A 145 15.58 21.94 -6.91
N ASP A 146 16.05 22.30 -8.11
CA ASP A 146 17.10 23.32 -8.29
C ASP A 146 16.67 24.73 -7.85
N LYS A 147 15.37 25.05 -7.91
CA LYS A 147 14.84 26.35 -7.48
C LYS A 147 14.71 26.52 -5.96
N ASN A 148 14.84 25.44 -5.20
CA ASN A 148 14.64 25.44 -3.73
C ASN A 148 15.98 25.33 -2.96
N GLU A 149 17.11 25.27 -3.66
CA GLU A 149 18.48 25.30 -3.11
C GLU A 149 19.21 26.64 -3.33
N MET A 150 18.49 27.67 -3.81
CA MET A 150 18.94 29.06 -3.95
C MET A 150 18.12 29.99 -3.07
#